data_AF-A0A932HE48-F1
#
_entry.id   AF-A0A932HE48-F1
#
_cell.length_a   1.000
_cell.length_b   1.000
_cell.length_c   1.000
_cell.angle_alpha   90.00
_cell.angle_beta   90.00
_cell.angle_gamma   90.00
#
_symmetry.space_group_name_H-M   'P 1'
#
loop_
_entity.id
_entity.type
_entity.pdbx_description
1 polymer ?
#
loop_
_entity_poly.entity_id
_entity_poly.type
_entity_poly.pdbx_seq_one_letter_code
_entity_poly.pdbx_strand_id
1 'polypeptide(L)'
;VGELDAPNPKPQPYNRIEYVYSLMAKDAGIEMEEVNLLTERSYAHFMVKRFDRAGGEKLHLHSLGGLDHADYNAPGTYSYEQFLRVILELQLGYPVLEQAFRRICFNIMAVNQDDHVKNIAFLMDETGRWRLAPAFDMTYARGAGYTRQHQMSLGGKRDGFSSRDLIDLGKKFGIKRDGKPIIDKVHAALKKWDRLAKEWGVPKKNITAIKALFRPK
;
A
#
# COMPACT_ATOMS: atom_id res chain seq x y z
N VAL A 1 -7.48 -15.25 -1.02
CA VAL A 1 -8.59 -15.63 -0.09
C VAL A 1 -8.61 -17.15 -0.04
N GLY A 2 -8.52 -17.76 1.14
CA GLY A 2 -8.47 -19.23 1.26
C GLY A 2 -9.76 -19.86 0.74
N GLU A 3 -9.66 -21.05 0.15
CA GLU A 3 -10.80 -21.87 -0.28
C GLU A 3 -11.78 -22.05 0.88
N LEU A 4 -13.00 -21.55 0.70
CA LEU A 4 -14.07 -21.52 1.71
C LEU A 4 -14.69 -22.91 1.98
N ASP A 5 -14.31 -23.94 1.21
CA ASP A 5 -14.97 -25.25 1.22
C ASP A 5 -14.18 -26.37 1.94
N ALA A 6 -13.04 -26.06 2.57
CA ALA A 6 -12.33 -27.04 3.39
C ALA A 6 -12.92 -27.09 4.81
N PRO A 7 -13.25 -28.28 5.37
CA PRO A 7 -13.98 -28.41 6.65
C PRO A 7 -13.21 -27.91 7.90
N ASN A 8 -11.98 -27.42 7.73
CA ASN A 8 -11.28 -26.62 8.73
C ASN A 8 -10.06 -25.95 8.04
N PRO A 9 -10.20 -24.75 7.44
CA PRO A 9 -9.07 -24.16 6.73
C PRO A 9 -7.96 -23.87 7.74
N LYS A 10 -6.78 -24.45 7.50
CA LYS A 10 -5.59 -24.18 8.33
C LYS A 10 -5.34 -22.67 8.32
N PRO A 11 -5.13 -22.03 9.48
CA PRO A 11 -4.93 -20.60 9.56
C PRO A 11 -3.70 -20.21 8.73
N GLN A 12 -3.93 -19.31 7.77
CA GLN A 12 -2.89 -18.77 6.90
C GLN A 12 -2.27 -17.52 7.55
N PRO A 13 -1.00 -17.22 7.27
CA PRO A 13 -0.31 -16.10 7.93
C PRO A 13 -0.71 -14.73 7.40
N TYR A 14 -1.60 -14.65 6.40
CA TYR A 14 -1.91 -13.42 5.66
C TYR A 14 -2.33 -12.26 6.58
N ASN A 15 -3.27 -12.49 7.50
CA ASN A 15 -3.76 -11.44 8.40
C ASN A 15 -2.66 -10.91 9.35
N ARG A 16 -1.72 -11.78 9.77
CA ARG A 16 -0.57 -11.37 10.58
C ARG A 16 0.44 -10.57 9.75
N ILE A 17 0.66 -10.99 8.51
CA ILE A 17 1.56 -10.30 7.56
C ILE A 17 1.00 -8.91 7.27
N GLU A 18 -0.28 -8.80 6.91
CA GLU A 18 -0.95 -7.54 6.60
C GLU A 18 -0.98 -6.60 7.81
N TYR A 19 -1.25 -7.12 9.01
CA TYR A 19 -1.15 -6.33 10.24
C TYR A 19 0.26 -5.76 10.43
N VAL A 20 1.31 -6.58 10.31
CA VAL A 20 2.69 -6.10 10.44
C VAL A 20 3.06 -5.09 9.34
N TYR A 21 2.58 -5.28 8.11
CA TYR A 21 2.74 -4.30 7.03
C TYR A 21 2.07 -2.98 7.37
N SER A 22 0.87 -2.99 7.95
CA SER A 22 0.19 -1.77 8.39
C SER A 22 0.97 -1.02 9.48
N LEU A 23 1.63 -1.75 10.40
CA LEU A 23 2.50 -1.15 11.41
C LEU A 23 3.74 -0.50 10.78
N MET A 24 4.39 -1.17 9.82
CA MET A 24 5.52 -0.60 9.08
C MET A 24 5.11 0.59 8.22
N ALA A 25 3.93 0.54 7.59
CA ALA A 25 3.41 1.66 6.79
C ALA A 25 3.17 2.89 7.67
N LYS A 26 2.55 2.72 8.85
CA LYS A 26 2.40 3.80 9.84
C LYS A 26 3.73 4.35 10.30
N ASP A 27 4.70 3.49 10.59
CA ASP A 27 6.06 3.88 10.98
C ASP A 27 6.79 4.66 9.87
N ALA A 28 6.55 4.30 8.61
CA ALA A 28 7.03 5.04 7.45
C ALA A 28 6.38 6.43 7.30
N GLY A 29 5.31 6.71 8.05
CA GLY A 29 4.52 7.95 8.01
C GLY A 29 3.38 7.92 7.00
N ILE A 30 2.96 6.74 6.55
CA ILE A 30 1.75 6.59 5.72
C ILE A 30 0.54 6.78 6.62
N GLU A 31 -0.32 7.70 6.24
CA GLU A 31 -1.61 7.89 6.89
C GLU A 31 -2.51 6.66 6.65
N MET A 32 -2.86 5.98 7.73
CA MET A 32 -3.74 4.81 7.76
C MET A 32 -4.67 4.92 8.96
N GLU A 33 -5.85 4.33 8.82
CA GLU A 33 -6.79 4.20 9.93
C GLU A 33 -6.27 3.31 11.05
N GLU A 34 -6.95 3.35 12.19
CA GLU A 34 -6.69 2.44 13.29
C GLU A 34 -6.77 0.98 12.83
N VAL A 35 -5.81 0.18 13.29
CA VAL A 35 -5.71 -1.24 12.95
C VAL A 35 -5.55 -2.05 14.21
N ASN A 36 -6.15 -3.24 14.24
CA ASN A 36 -6.05 -4.16 15.35
C ASN A 36 -5.94 -5.60 14.84
N LEU A 37 -5.32 -6.46 15.63
CA LEU A 37 -5.21 -7.89 15.36
C LEU A 37 -5.88 -8.66 16.48
N LEU A 38 -7.06 -9.20 16.23
CA LEU A 38 -7.74 -10.08 17.16
C LEU A 38 -7.25 -11.52 16.94
N THR A 39 -6.66 -12.12 17.98
CA THR A 39 -6.22 -13.51 17.93
C THR A 39 -7.16 -14.40 18.70
N GLU A 40 -7.66 -15.46 18.06
CA GLU A 40 -8.47 -16.50 18.70
C GLU A 40 -7.88 -17.87 18.38
N ARG A 41 -7.43 -18.58 19.42
CA ARG A 41 -6.73 -19.87 19.27
C ARG A 41 -5.54 -19.73 18.29
N SER A 42 -5.59 -20.44 17.16
CA SER A 42 -4.58 -20.39 16.10
C SER A 42 -4.92 -19.40 14.98
N TYR A 43 -6.10 -18.78 15.01
CA TYR A 43 -6.55 -17.79 14.03
C TYR A 43 -6.15 -16.37 14.42
N ALA A 44 -6.04 -15.52 13.41
CA ALA A 44 -5.79 -14.09 13.58
C ALA A 44 -6.70 -13.35 12.61
N HIS A 45 -7.41 -12.33 13.09
CA HIS A 45 -8.33 -11.50 12.33
C HIS A 45 -7.78 -10.09 12.30
N PHE A 46 -7.39 -9.64 11.11
CA PHE A 46 -6.94 -8.28 10.89
C PHE A 46 -8.15 -7.37 10.74
N MET A 47 -8.21 -6.32 11.54
CA MET A 47 -9.31 -5.36 11.57
C MET A 47 -8.77 -3.98 11.28
N VAL A 48 -9.43 -3.27 10.36
CA VAL A 48 -9.14 -1.88 10.02
C VAL A 48 -10.40 -1.06 10.25
N LYS A 49 -10.27 0.05 10.96
CA LYS A 49 -11.36 1.00 11.12
C LYS A 49 -11.69 1.60 9.75
N ARG A 50 -12.99 1.66 9.41
CA ARG A 50 -13.43 2.22 8.13
C ARG A 50 -13.25 3.74 8.10
N PHE A 51 -12.51 4.23 7.11
CA PHE A 51 -12.31 5.68 6.87
C PHE A 51 -13.48 6.36 6.16
N ASP A 52 -14.37 5.58 5.52
CA ASP A 52 -15.54 6.09 4.79
C ASP A 52 -16.79 6.18 5.69
N ARG A 53 -16.60 6.20 7.02
CA ARG A 53 -17.64 6.35 8.03
C ARG A 53 -17.28 7.45 9.01
N ALA A 54 -18.16 8.43 9.18
CA ALA A 54 -18.00 9.52 10.14
C ALA A 54 -19.35 9.81 10.81
N GLY A 55 -19.43 9.71 12.14
CA GLY A 55 -20.68 9.98 12.87
C GLY A 55 -21.85 9.05 12.53
N GLY A 56 -21.59 7.85 12.00
CA GLY A 56 -22.62 6.92 11.50
C GLY A 56 -22.93 7.09 10.01
N GLU A 57 -22.54 8.22 9.43
CA GLU A 57 -22.79 8.54 8.02
C GLU A 57 -21.71 7.96 7.10
N LYS A 58 -22.11 7.70 5.85
CA LYS A 58 -21.21 7.24 4.79
C LYS A 58 -20.65 8.44 4.02
N LEU A 59 -19.32 8.53 3.95
CA LEU A 59 -18.65 9.51 3.10
C LEU A 59 -18.65 9.04 1.63
N HIS A 60 -18.75 10.00 0.71
CA HIS A 60 -18.62 9.71 -0.72
C HIS A 60 -17.19 9.24 -1.04
N LEU A 61 -17.06 8.11 -1.74
CA LEU A 61 -15.80 7.44 -2.01
C LEU A 61 -15.72 7.03 -3.47
N HIS A 62 -14.59 7.35 -4.11
CA HIS A 62 -14.19 6.75 -5.39
C HIS A 62 -12.79 6.15 -5.28
N SER A 63 -12.59 4.99 -5.91
CA SER A 63 -11.23 4.52 -6.16
C SER A 63 -10.56 5.40 -7.22
N LEU A 64 -9.22 5.40 -7.28
CA LEU A 64 -8.48 6.03 -8.37
C LEU A 64 -8.96 5.54 -9.73
N GLY A 65 -9.23 4.23 -9.85
CA GLY A 65 -9.76 3.66 -11.10
C GLY A 65 -11.15 4.17 -11.46
N GLY A 66 -12.01 4.41 -10.47
CA GLY A 66 -13.31 5.03 -10.71
C GLY A 66 -13.22 6.52 -11.03
N LEU A 67 -12.25 7.22 -10.43
CA LEU A 67 -12.06 8.66 -10.57
C LEU A 67 -11.42 9.04 -11.92
N ASP A 68 -10.44 8.26 -12.39
CA ASP A 68 -9.70 8.51 -13.63
C ASP A 68 -10.06 7.49 -14.74
N HIS A 69 -11.20 6.81 -14.60
CA HIS A 69 -11.71 5.80 -15.54
C HIS A 69 -10.68 4.73 -15.96
N ALA A 70 -9.77 4.35 -15.06
CA ALA A 70 -8.74 3.37 -15.32
C ALA A 70 -9.25 1.93 -15.16
N ASP A 71 -9.03 1.10 -16.18
CA ASP A 71 -9.40 -0.31 -16.13
C ASP A 71 -8.42 -1.13 -15.29
N TYR A 72 -8.88 -1.59 -14.13
CA TYR A 72 -8.10 -2.44 -13.24
C TYR A 72 -7.85 -3.85 -13.80
N ASN A 73 -8.59 -4.29 -14.83
CA ASN A 73 -8.38 -5.59 -15.48
C ASN A 73 -7.25 -5.55 -16.52
N ALA A 74 -6.66 -4.37 -16.78
CA ALA A 74 -5.54 -4.18 -17.69
C ALA A 74 -4.25 -3.75 -16.94
N PRO A 75 -3.58 -4.66 -16.19
CA PRO A 75 -2.37 -4.34 -15.45
C PRO A 75 -1.27 -3.71 -16.31
N GLY A 76 -0.61 -2.68 -15.78
CA GLY A 76 0.48 -1.96 -16.44
C GLY A 76 0.05 -0.79 -17.32
N THR A 77 -1.25 -0.66 -17.63
CA THR A 77 -1.78 0.46 -18.43
C THR A 77 -1.84 1.77 -17.65
N TYR A 78 -1.93 1.68 -16.31
CA TYR A 78 -1.93 2.82 -15.43
C TYR A 78 -0.61 2.93 -14.66
N SER A 79 -0.12 4.16 -14.50
CA SER A 79 1.19 4.46 -13.92
C SER A 79 1.08 5.23 -12.61
N TYR A 80 2.11 5.09 -11.78
CA TYR A 80 2.29 5.90 -10.59
C TYR A 80 2.43 7.39 -10.92
N GLU A 81 2.95 7.73 -12.09
CA GLU A 81 2.94 9.09 -12.58
C GLU A 81 1.53 9.63 -12.85
N GLN A 82 0.63 8.82 -13.40
CA GLN A 82 -0.78 9.22 -13.56
C GLN A 82 -1.46 9.40 -12.22
N PHE A 83 -1.21 8.51 -11.24
CA PHE A 83 -1.73 8.70 -9.88
C PHE A 83 -1.29 10.05 -9.28
N LEU A 84 -0.01 10.39 -9.37
CA LEU A 84 0.48 11.68 -8.86
C LEU A 84 -0.08 12.87 -9.65
N ARG A 85 -0.38 12.72 -10.96
CA ARG A 85 -1.08 13.76 -11.74
C ARG A 85 -2.50 13.99 -11.24
N VAL A 86 -3.25 12.95 -10.92
CA VAL A 86 -4.60 13.09 -10.32
C VAL A 86 -4.56 13.91 -9.03
N ILE A 87 -3.53 13.72 -8.18
CA ILE A 87 -3.33 14.54 -6.97
C ILE A 87 -3.17 16.03 -7.31
N LEU A 88 -2.41 16.34 -8.37
CA LEU A 88 -2.17 17.71 -8.82
C LEU A 88 -3.41 18.33 -9.47
N GLU A 89 -4.12 17.57 -10.29
CA GLU A 89 -5.35 18.00 -10.98
C GLU A 89 -6.48 18.30 -10.00
N LEU A 90 -6.61 17.49 -8.95
CA LEU A 90 -7.53 17.75 -7.83
C LEU A 90 -7.04 18.85 -6.87
N GLN A 91 -5.85 19.40 -7.08
CA GLN A 91 -5.26 20.47 -6.28
C GLN A 91 -5.18 20.15 -4.77
N LEU A 92 -4.88 18.89 -4.41
CA LEU A 92 -4.89 18.43 -3.02
C LEU A 92 -3.71 18.94 -2.17
N GLY A 93 -2.76 19.63 -2.81
CA GLY A 93 -1.63 20.27 -2.16
C GLY A 93 -0.42 19.35 -1.95
N TYR A 94 0.70 19.99 -1.62
CA TYR A 94 2.00 19.33 -1.50
C TYR A 94 2.06 18.21 -0.45
N PRO A 95 1.47 18.35 0.77
CA PRO A 95 1.50 17.26 1.75
C PRO A 95 0.84 15.97 1.25
N VAL A 96 -0.22 16.10 0.46
CA VAL A 96 -0.92 14.95 -0.13
C VAL A 96 -0.07 14.31 -1.24
N LEU A 97 0.64 15.12 -2.03
CA LEU A 97 1.61 14.63 -3.01
C LEU A 97 2.75 13.83 -2.33
N GLU A 98 3.25 14.31 -1.19
CA GLU A 98 4.23 13.55 -0.38
C GLU A 98 3.64 12.25 0.19
N GLN A 99 2.38 12.25 0.64
CA GLN A 99 1.69 11.03 1.06
C GLN A 99 1.54 10.02 -0.08
N ALA A 100 1.14 10.47 -1.25
CA ALA A 100 1.03 9.62 -2.44
C ALA A 100 2.40 9.02 -2.80
N PHE A 101 3.45 9.85 -2.90
CA PHE A 101 4.82 9.38 -3.15
C PHE A 101 5.30 8.35 -2.12
N ARG A 102 5.01 8.58 -0.83
CA ARG A 102 5.36 7.64 0.23
C ARG A 102 4.70 6.27 0.08
N ARG A 103 3.43 6.22 -0.35
CA ARG A 103 2.71 4.97 -0.64
C ARG A 103 3.36 4.23 -1.81
N ILE A 104 3.77 4.95 -2.85
CA ILE A 104 4.49 4.40 -4.01
C ILE A 104 5.82 3.76 -3.56
N CYS A 105 6.63 4.50 -2.79
CA CYS A 105 7.87 3.97 -2.22
C CYS A 105 7.61 2.71 -1.41
N PHE A 106 6.61 2.71 -0.53
CA PHE A 106 6.30 1.54 0.29
C PHE A 106 5.84 0.35 -0.54
N ASN A 107 4.94 0.52 -1.52
CA ASN A 107 4.51 -0.58 -2.38
C ASN A 107 5.68 -1.25 -3.09
N ILE A 108 6.56 -0.44 -3.70
CA ILE A 108 7.74 -0.95 -4.42
C ILE A 108 8.74 -1.62 -3.46
N MET A 109 9.05 -0.98 -2.35
CA MET A 109 10.09 -1.41 -1.41
C MET A 109 9.66 -2.62 -0.55
N ALA A 110 8.38 -2.68 -0.17
CA ALA A 110 7.79 -3.76 0.60
C ALA A 110 7.24 -4.90 -0.28
N VAL A 111 7.32 -4.76 -1.61
CA VAL A 111 6.82 -5.74 -2.59
C VAL A 111 5.32 -5.99 -2.43
N ASN A 112 4.55 -4.91 -2.39
CA ASN A 112 3.11 -4.97 -2.58
C ASN A 112 2.82 -4.89 -4.09
N GLN A 113 2.69 -6.05 -4.75
CA GLN A 113 2.37 -6.13 -6.18
C GLN A 113 0.85 -6.12 -6.43
N ASP A 114 0.02 -6.00 -5.40
CA ASP A 114 -1.43 -5.79 -5.51
C ASP A 114 -1.79 -4.30 -5.43
N ASP A 115 -0.93 -3.47 -6.02
CA ASP A 115 -0.96 -2.01 -5.96
C ASP A 115 -1.84 -1.37 -7.05
N HIS A 116 -2.96 -2.02 -7.38
CA HIS A 116 -3.83 -1.56 -8.45
C HIS A 116 -4.66 -0.33 -8.08
N VAL A 117 -5.24 0.29 -9.11
CA VAL A 117 -6.05 1.52 -9.01
C VAL A 117 -7.31 1.41 -8.13
N LYS A 118 -7.73 0.21 -7.71
CA LYS A 118 -8.82 0.04 -6.72
C LYS A 118 -8.36 0.16 -5.26
N ASN A 119 -7.05 0.02 -5.00
CA ASN A 119 -6.43 0.10 -3.67
C ASN A 119 -5.92 1.51 -3.34
N ILE A 120 -6.31 2.49 -4.17
CA ILE A 120 -6.14 3.91 -3.92
C ILE A 120 -7.53 4.51 -3.99
N ALA A 121 -7.92 5.29 -2.99
CA ALA A 121 -9.23 5.91 -2.94
C ALA A 121 -9.17 7.37 -2.52
N PHE A 122 -10.22 8.08 -2.89
CA PHE A 122 -10.48 9.48 -2.58
C PHE A 122 -11.84 9.60 -1.93
N LEU A 123 -11.93 10.55 -1.01
CA LEU A 123 -13.17 10.90 -0.33
C LEU A 123 -13.57 12.31 -0.77
N MET A 124 -14.88 12.53 -0.93
CA MET A 124 -15.43 13.86 -1.17
C MET A 124 -16.33 14.24 0.01
N ASP A 125 -16.17 15.45 0.50
CA ASP A 125 -17.09 16.01 1.49
C ASP A 125 -18.33 16.63 0.83
N GLU A 126 -19.28 17.08 1.64
CA GLU A 126 -20.54 17.67 1.19
C GLU A 126 -20.35 18.98 0.40
N THR A 127 -19.18 19.62 0.52
CA THR A 127 -18.84 20.83 -0.23
C THR A 127 -18.22 20.53 -1.60
N GLY A 128 -18.09 19.23 -1.94
CA GLY A 128 -17.47 18.78 -3.18
C GLY A 128 -15.94 18.77 -3.14
N ARG A 129 -15.32 18.95 -1.96
CA ARG A 129 -13.85 18.94 -1.85
C ARG A 129 -13.34 17.52 -1.70
N TRP A 130 -12.41 17.17 -2.58
CA TRP A 130 -11.72 15.89 -2.56
C TRP A 130 -10.59 15.87 -1.54
N ARG A 131 -10.34 14.69 -0.97
CA ARG A 131 -9.12 14.37 -0.23
C ARG A 131 -8.68 12.95 -0.55
N LEU A 132 -7.37 12.69 -0.48
CA LEU A 132 -6.86 11.33 -0.55
C LEU A 132 -7.32 10.55 0.69
N ALA A 133 -7.92 9.37 0.50
CA ALA A 133 -8.32 8.53 1.62
C ALA A 133 -7.09 7.99 2.37
N PRO A 134 -7.22 7.65 3.67
CA PRO A 134 -6.20 6.85 4.37
C PRO A 134 -5.85 5.60 3.56
N ALA A 135 -4.58 5.19 3.61
CA ALA A 135 -4.15 3.97 2.91
C ALA A 135 -4.80 2.73 3.54
N PHE A 136 -5.08 1.74 2.70
CA PHE A 136 -5.65 0.45 3.05
C PHE A 136 -5.03 -0.61 2.13
N ASP A 137 -5.22 -1.88 2.47
CA ASP A 137 -4.70 -3.02 1.69
C ASP A 137 -3.17 -2.96 1.45
N MET A 138 -2.46 -2.53 2.50
CA MET A 138 -0.99 -2.49 2.51
C MET A 138 -0.48 -3.84 2.99
N THR A 139 -0.06 -4.71 2.07
CA THR A 139 0.34 -6.09 2.39
C THR A 139 1.50 -6.59 1.53
N TYR A 140 2.05 -7.75 1.90
CA TYR A 140 2.93 -8.50 1.01
C TYR A 140 2.09 -9.18 -0.07
N ALA A 141 2.32 -8.81 -1.32
CA ALA A 141 1.65 -9.44 -2.45
C ALA A 141 2.67 -9.74 -3.54
N ARG A 142 2.99 -11.03 -3.73
CA ARG A 142 3.87 -11.52 -4.79
C ARG A 142 3.58 -12.98 -5.09
N GLY A 143 3.44 -13.31 -6.37
CA GLY A 143 3.08 -14.67 -6.78
C GLY A 143 2.93 -14.85 -8.29
N ALA A 144 1.81 -15.46 -8.69
CA ALA A 144 1.43 -15.70 -10.07
C ALA A 144 0.21 -14.84 -10.46
N GLY A 145 -0.19 -14.88 -11.73
CA GLY A 145 -1.34 -14.09 -12.22
C GLY A 145 -1.12 -12.59 -12.04
N TYR A 146 -2.13 -11.89 -11.50
CA TYR A 146 -2.14 -10.43 -11.34
C TYR A 146 -1.01 -9.89 -10.46
N THR A 147 -0.53 -10.66 -9.48
CA THR A 147 0.56 -10.25 -8.56
C THR A 147 1.92 -10.82 -8.97
N ARG A 148 2.12 -11.22 -10.23
CA ARG A 148 3.45 -11.63 -10.75
C ARG A 148 4.40 -10.44 -10.86
N GLN A 149 3.84 -9.27 -11.16
CA GLN A 149 4.50 -7.98 -11.28
C GLN A 149 3.59 -6.94 -10.62
N HIS A 150 4.11 -5.75 -10.32
CA HIS A 150 3.27 -4.63 -9.89
C HIS A 150 2.17 -4.36 -10.92
N GLN A 151 0.98 -4.03 -10.47
CA GLN A 151 -0.16 -3.75 -11.33
C GLN A 151 -0.09 -2.34 -11.90
N MET A 152 0.46 -1.38 -11.15
CA MET A 152 0.82 -0.06 -11.67
C MET A 152 2.28 -0.01 -12.11
N SER A 153 2.56 0.77 -13.16
CA SER A 153 3.93 0.96 -13.66
C SER A 153 4.60 2.19 -13.06
N LEU A 154 5.94 2.19 -13.05
CA LEU A 154 6.78 3.36 -12.80
C LEU A 154 7.83 3.45 -13.90
N GLY A 155 7.87 4.55 -14.65
CA GLY A 155 8.80 4.70 -15.76
C GLY A 155 8.68 3.57 -16.80
N GLY A 156 7.47 3.04 -17.00
CA GLY A 156 7.20 1.89 -17.87
C GLY A 156 7.59 0.52 -17.29
N LYS A 157 8.21 0.46 -16.11
CA LYS A 157 8.58 -0.78 -15.43
C LYS A 157 7.45 -1.24 -14.51
N ARG A 158 7.31 -2.57 -14.37
CA ARG A 158 6.40 -3.23 -13.41
C ARG A 158 7.14 -4.17 -12.44
N ASP A 159 8.44 -4.32 -12.63
CA ASP A 159 9.35 -5.05 -11.78
C ASP A 159 10.78 -4.55 -12.03
N GLY A 160 11.77 -5.04 -11.28
CA GLY A 160 13.17 -4.67 -11.47
C GLY A 160 13.47 -3.21 -11.12
N PHE A 161 12.70 -2.64 -10.18
CA PHE A 161 12.89 -1.27 -9.72
C PHE A 161 14.20 -1.11 -8.96
N SER A 162 14.84 0.03 -9.17
CA SER A 162 16.04 0.51 -8.49
C SER A 162 15.73 1.74 -7.65
N SER A 163 16.62 2.09 -6.72
CA SER A 163 16.51 3.35 -5.96
C SER A 163 16.47 4.57 -6.88
N ARG A 164 17.11 4.50 -8.05
CA ARG A 164 17.13 5.58 -9.03
C ARG A 164 15.73 5.84 -9.60
N ASP A 165 14.93 4.80 -9.84
CA ASP A 165 13.57 4.96 -10.35
C ASP A 165 12.68 5.78 -9.39
N LEU A 166 12.82 5.56 -8.07
CA LEU A 166 12.10 6.33 -7.05
C LEU A 166 12.62 7.78 -6.94
N ILE A 167 13.94 7.98 -7.04
CA ILE A 167 14.56 9.31 -7.03
C ILE A 167 14.15 10.13 -8.26
N ASP A 168 14.13 9.50 -9.43
CA ASP A 168 13.74 10.14 -10.68
C ASP A 168 12.25 10.53 -10.67
N LEU A 169 11.40 9.68 -10.07
CA LEU A 169 10.00 10.05 -9.78
C LEU A 169 9.91 11.24 -8.84
N GLY A 170 10.68 11.21 -7.74
CA GLY A 170 10.74 12.31 -6.77
C GLY A 170 11.12 13.64 -7.41
N LYS A 171 12.16 13.64 -8.27
CA LYS A 171 12.57 14.80 -9.08
C LYS A 171 11.44 15.28 -10.00
N LYS A 172 10.86 14.35 -10.76
CA LYS A 172 9.83 14.65 -11.77
C LYS A 172 8.61 15.35 -11.16
N PHE A 173 8.24 15.02 -9.93
CA PHE A 173 7.10 15.61 -9.23
C PHE A 173 7.49 16.66 -8.17
N GLY A 174 8.75 17.10 -8.13
CA GLY A 174 9.18 18.17 -7.22
C GLY A 174 9.14 17.78 -5.73
N ILE A 175 9.28 16.49 -5.41
CA ILE A 175 9.38 16.02 -4.03
C ILE A 175 10.71 16.52 -3.44
N LYS A 176 10.65 17.05 -2.21
CA LYS A 176 11.77 17.74 -1.57
C LYS A 176 12.97 16.80 -1.44
N ARG A 177 14.14 17.30 -1.83
CA ARG A 177 15.39 16.51 -1.86
C ARG A 177 15.21 15.21 -2.65
N ASP A 178 14.52 15.30 -3.78
CA ASP A 178 14.25 14.21 -4.72
C ASP A 178 13.53 13.01 -4.08
N GLY A 179 12.80 13.23 -2.99
CA GLY A 179 12.13 12.18 -2.23
C GLY A 179 13.04 11.33 -1.34
N LYS A 180 14.36 11.59 -1.30
CA LYS A 180 15.32 10.81 -0.50
C LYS A 180 14.93 10.67 0.97
N PRO A 181 14.48 11.72 1.70
CA PRO A 181 14.06 11.57 3.09
C PRO A 181 12.88 10.61 3.28
N ILE A 182 11.95 10.56 2.33
CA ILE A 182 10.80 9.66 2.37
C ILE A 182 11.25 8.23 2.09
N ILE A 183 12.10 8.02 1.08
CA ILE A 183 12.69 6.71 0.76
C ILE A 183 13.46 6.15 1.97
N ASP A 184 14.31 6.97 2.59
CA ASP A 184 15.10 6.58 3.76
C ASP A 184 14.17 6.19 4.95
N LYS A 185 13.08 6.93 5.15
CA LYS A 185 12.10 6.64 6.22
C LYS A 185 11.34 5.34 5.96
N VAL A 186 10.92 5.08 4.72
CA VAL A 186 10.30 3.79 4.34
C VAL A 186 11.29 2.64 4.57
N HIS A 187 12.55 2.81 4.15
CA HIS A 187 13.58 1.79 4.37
C HIS A 187 13.81 1.51 5.86
N ALA A 188 13.86 2.54 6.70
CA ALA A 188 13.99 2.40 8.15
C ALA A 188 12.81 1.65 8.78
N ALA A 189 11.58 1.88 8.30
CA ALA A 189 10.40 1.15 8.75
C ALA A 189 10.46 -0.34 8.36
N LEU A 190 10.87 -0.65 7.12
CA LEU A 190 11.01 -2.03 6.65
C LEU A 190 12.08 -2.83 7.42
N LYS A 191 13.12 -2.17 7.94
CA LYS A 191 14.11 -2.82 8.83
C LYS A 191 13.49 -3.37 10.12
N LYS A 192 12.30 -2.92 10.51
CA LYS A 192 11.57 -3.43 11.69
C LYS A 192 10.83 -4.74 11.43
N TRP A 193 10.77 -5.21 10.18
CA TRP A 193 10.06 -6.41 9.77
C TRP A 193 10.38 -7.63 10.64
N ASP A 194 11.65 -7.99 10.84
CA ASP A 194 11.98 -9.19 11.61
C ASP A 194 11.47 -9.14 13.04
N ARG A 195 11.56 -7.96 13.68
CA ARG A 195 11.10 -7.77 15.06
C ARG A 195 9.58 -7.86 15.13
N LEU A 196 8.89 -7.05 14.34
CA LEU A 196 7.43 -6.98 14.34
C LEU A 196 6.80 -8.31 13.89
N ALA A 197 7.35 -8.94 12.85
CA ALA A 197 6.82 -10.20 12.34
C ALA A 197 6.96 -11.34 13.36
N LYS A 198 8.06 -11.38 14.13
CA LYS A 198 8.20 -12.31 15.27
C LYS A 198 7.22 -12.00 16.40
N GLU A 199 7.16 -10.73 16.79
CA GLU A 199 6.27 -10.22 17.85
C GLU A 199 4.81 -10.58 17.58
N TRP A 200 4.36 -10.46 16.32
CA TRP A 200 2.98 -10.70 15.91
C TRP A 200 2.76 -12.09 15.30
N GLY A 201 3.69 -13.03 15.52
CA GLY A 201 3.49 -14.46 15.25
C GLY A 201 3.47 -14.87 13.77
N VAL A 202 4.12 -14.11 12.89
CA VAL A 202 4.33 -14.52 11.49
C VAL A 202 5.28 -15.74 11.46
N PRO A 203 4.96 -16.83 10.73
CA PRO A 203 5.82 -18.01 10.69
C PRO A 203 7.22 -17.69 10.17
N LYS A 204 8.26 -18.26 10.79
CA LYS A 204 9.68 -18.02 10.44
C LYS A 204 9.99 -18.17 8.95
N LYS A 205 9.39 -19.16 8.28
CA LYS A 205 9.54 -19.37 6.83
C LYS A 205 9.09 -18.15 6.02
N ASN A 206 7.96 -17.53 6.41
CA ASN A 206 7.41 -16.34 5.76
C ASN A 206 8.26 -15.11 6.06
N ILE A 207 8.75 -14.96 7.30
CA ILE A 207 9.64 -13.85 7.69
C ILE A 207 10.87 -13.82 6.77
N THR A 208 11.58 -14.95 6.66
CA THR A 208 12.79 -15.05 5.84
C THR A 208 12.47 -14.86 4.35
N ALA A 209 11.42 -15.50 3.84
CA ALA A 209 11.07 -15.44 2.43
C ALA A 209 10.67 -14.02 2.00
N ILE A 210 9.86 -13.31 2.79
CA ILE A 210 9.42 -11.94 2.49
C ILE A 210 10.58 -10.96 2.60
N LYS A 211 11.37 -11.03 3.67
CA LYS A 211 12.52 -10.13 3.88
C LYS A 211 13.51 -10.16 2.72
N ALA A 212 13.79 -11.33 2.18
CA ALA A 212 14.74 -11.51 1.08
C ALA A 212 14.34 -10.77 -0.22
N LEU A 213 13.09 -10.29 -0.28
CA LEU A 213 12.50 -9.68 -1.47
C LEU A 213 12.37 -8.16 -1.37
N PHE A 214 12.51 -7.58 -0.17
CA PHE A 214 12.46 -6.14 0.02
C PHE A 214 13.47 -5.41 -0.87
N ARG A 215 13.09 -4.19 -1.25
CA ARG A 215 13.84 -3.36 -2.19
C ARG A 215 14.06 -1.97 -1.60
N PRO A 216 15.05 -1.22 -2.12
CA PRO A 216 16.23 -1.72 -2.81
C PRO A 216 17.05 -2.64 -1.89
N LYS A 217 17.87 -3.54 -2.45
CA LYS A 217 18.83 -4.32 -1.67
C LYS A 217 19.96 -3.46 -1.14
#